data_AF-A0A0K8J411-F1
#
_entry.id   AF-A0A0K8J411-F1
#
_cell.length_a   1.000
_cell.length_b   1.000
_cell.length_c   1.000
_cell.angle_alpha   90.00
_cell.angle_beta   90.00
_cell.angle_gamma   90.00
#
_symmetry.space_group_name_H-M   'P 1'
#
loop_
_entity.id
_entity.type
_entity.pdbx_description
1 polymer ?
#
loop_
_entity_poly.entity_id
_entity_poly.type
_entity_poly.pdbx_seq_one_letter_code
_entity_poly.pdbx_strand_id
1 'polypeptide(L)'
;MNKYKVVFHLLKDGFVINTNEYELNQEKLNEVYEFDITLCITVLDYIKIYGDKNGKNLENKMYKNIKNILDIGISLEICVLVDRKNDKLLHKYNTILPNKIEIAESYKLINNQINQYYCKSIEKKLDFNADKYFRNTKYNSCLFGKLTFTPNGDISVCPVSNRIIGTYKEGWKTPFRNGKIDELWRKTKNHVSKCKSCEYKYICEDCSILELAVDNNKLSDKLLCNYNPSTGKWDD
;
A
#
# COMPACT_ATOMS: atom_id res chain seq x y z
N MET A 1 -22.81 -5.04 6.65
CA MET A 1 -21.86 -5.99 6.03
C MET A 1 -20.60 -5.22 5.66
N ASN A 2 -19.54 -5.33 6.45
CA ASN A 2 -18.25 -4.71 6.14
C ASN A 2 -17.65 -5.44 4.93
N LYS A 3 -17.49 -4.74 3.82
CA LYS A 3 -16.84 -5.25 2.61
C LYS A 3 -15.34 -5.29 2.87
N TYR A 4 -14.81 -6.43 3.31
CA TYR A 4 -13.37 -6.63 3.38
C TYR A 4 -12.82 -6.67 1.94
N LYS A 5 -11.91 -5.74 1.61
CA LYS A 5 -11.11 -5.81 0.38
C LYS A 5 -9.85 -6.60 0.72
N VAL A 6 -9.73 -7.80 0.17
CA VAL A 6 -8.47 -8.56 0.25
C VAL A 6 -7.54 -8.00 -0.81
N VAL A 7 -6.37 -7.51 -0.40
CA VAL A 7 -5.34 -6.98 -1.30
C VAL A 7 -4.20 -7.98 -1.33
N PHE A 8 -4.04 -8.67 -2.46
CA PHE A 8 -2.84 -9.44 -2.74
C PHE A 8 -1.79 -8.51 -3.35
N HIS A 9 -0.68 -8.31 -2.65
CA HIS A 9 0.49 -7.63 -3.19
C HIS A 9 1.46 -8.67 -3.77
N LEU A 10 1.39 -8.89 -5.08
CA LEU A 10 2.40 -9.65 -5.82
C LEU A 10 3.62 -8.76 -6.08
N LEU A 11 4.43 -8.52 -5.04
CA LEU A 11 5.73 -7.83 -5.17
C LEU A 11 6.88 -8.52 -4.40
N LYS A 12 6.60 -9.66 -3.74
CA LYS A 12 7.60 -10.62 -3.25
C LYS A 12 7.22 -11.98 -3.80
N ASP A 13 8.20 -12.80 -4.18
CA ASP A 13 7.96 -14.17 -4.62
C ASP A 13 7.20 -14.91 -3.50
N GLY A 14 5.91 -15.21 -3.71
CA GLY A 14 5.08 -15.91 -2.72
C GLY A 14 3.73 -15.23 -2.40
N PHE A 15 2.99 -15.85 -1.48
CA PHE A 15 1.70 -15.34 -1.00
C PHE A 15 1.89 -14.52 0.26
N VAL A 16 1.31 -13.32 0.29
CA VAL A 16 1.31 -12.45 1.47
C VAL A 16 -0.12 -12.21 1.93
N ILE A 17 -0.39 -12.43 3.22
CA ILE A 17 -1.66 -12.08 3.86
C ILE A 17 -1.46 -10.88 4.78
N ASN A 18 -2.16 -9.79 4.47
CA ASN A 18 -2.28 -8.63 5.36
C ASN A 18 -3.31 -8.92 6.45
N THR A 19 -2.93 -8.80 7.72
CA THR A 19 -3.78 -9.14 8.86
C THR A 19 -3.52 -8.23 10.06
N ASN A 20 -4.51 -8.12 10.94
CA ASN A 20 -4.39 -7.50 12.27
C ASN A 20 -4.34 -8.56 13.38
N GLU A 21 -3.91 -9.77 13.05
CA GLU A 21 -3.58 -10.90 13.94
C GLU A 21 -4.67 -11.41 14.91
N TYR A 22 -5.81 -10.73 15.00
CA TYR A 22 -6.73 -10.86 16.13
C TYR A 22 -7.40 -12.24 16.21
N GLU A 23 -7.58 -12.89 15.06
CA GLU A 23 -8.27 -14.18 14.90
C GLU A 23 -7.38 -15.31 14.35
N LEU A 24 -6.05 -15.18 14.46
CA LEU A 24 -5.11 -16.25 14.09
C LEU A 24 -5.00 -17.28 15.22
N ASN A 25 -5.77 -18.35 15.13
CA ASN A 25 -5.66 -19.51 16.02
C ASN A 25 -4.60 -20.51 15.49
N GLN A 26 -4.29 -21.54 16.27
CA GLN A 26 -3.24 -22.51 15.91
C GLN A 26 -3.54 -23.24 14.59
N GLU A 27 -4.80 -23.58 14.33
CA GLU A 27 -5.22 -24.23 13.08
C GLU A 27 -4.88 -23.37 11.85
N LYS A 28 -5.28 -22.09 11.85
CA LYS A 28 -4.94 -21.14 10.77
C LYS A 28 -3.44 -20.94 10.63
N LEU A 29 -2.69 -20.93 11.73
CA LEU A 29 -1.23 -20.79 11.69
C LEU A 29 -0.58 -22.01 11.05
N ASN A 30 -1.10 -23.21 11.31
CA ASN A 30 -0.62 -24.43 10.65
C ASN A 30 -0.87 -24.37 9.14
N GLU A 31 -2.04 -23.90 8.70
CA GLU A 31 -2.33 -23.70 7.26
C GLU A 31 -1.37 -22.68 6.64
N VAL A 32 -1.18 -21.52 7.29
CA VAL A 32 -0.24 -20.49 6.83
C VAL A 32 1.17 -21.04 6.66
N TYR A 33 1.62 -21.87 7.60
CA TYR A 33 2.91 -22.55 7.52
C TYR A 33 2.97 -23.57 6.38
N GLU A 34 1.95 -24.42 6.24
CA GLU A 34 1.88 -25.46 5.21
C GLU A 34 1.94 -24.87 3.79
N PHE A 35 1.29 -23.73 3.57
CA PHE A 35 1.25 -23.06 2.26
C PHE A 35 2.40 -22.06 2.02
N ASP A 36 3.39 -21.99 2.91
CA ASP A 36 4.52 -21.03 2.84
C ASP A 36 4.03 -19.58 2.66
N ILE A 37 3.00 -19.21 3.43
CA ILE A 37 2.39 -17.88 3.37
C ILE A 37 3.15 -16.94 4.29
N THR A 38 3.57 -15.80 3.76
CA THR A 38 4.10 -14.69 4.57
C THR A 38 2.95 -13.90 5.18
N LEU A 39 3.01 -13.67 6.49
CA LEU A 39 2.09 -12.78 7.18
C LEU A 39 2.65 -11.36 7.17
N CYS A 40 1.84 -10.38 6.80
CA CYS A 40 2.12 -8.96 7.02
C CYS A 40 1.17 -8.43 8.09
N ILE A 41 1.71 -8.22 9.29
CA ILE A 41 0.93 -7.76 10.45
C ILE A 41 0.88 -6.24 10.46
N THR A 42 -0.33 -5.70 10.37
CA THR A 42 -0.57 -4.25 10.48
C THR A 42 -0.59 -3.82 11.94
N VAL A 43 0.36 -2.97 12.32
CA VAL A 43 0.50 -2.49 13.68
C VAL A 43 -0.04 -1.07 13.84
N LEU A 44 -0.87 -0.88 14.87
CA LEU A 44 -1.47 0.38 15.27
C LEU A 44 -0.96 0.85 16.65
N ASP A 45 -1.10 2.15 16.93
CA ASP A 45 -0.92 2.68 18.28
C ASP A 45 -2.13 2.36 19.16
N TYR A 46 -2.16 1.15 19.74
CA TYR A 46 -3.29 0.71 20.56
C TYR A 46 -3.51 1.58 21.81
N ILE A 47 -2.44 2.13 22.41
CA ILE A 47 -2.54 3.01 23.58
C ILE A 47 -3.27 4.30 23.20
N LYS A 48 -2.90 4.89 22.07
CA LYS A 48 -3.56 6.10 21.55
C LYS A 48 -5.01 5.85 21.15
N ILE A 49 -5.32 4.70 20.55
CA ILE A 49 -6.67 4.38 20.05
C ILE A 49 -7.62 3.98 21.19
N TYR A 50 -7.14 3.17 22.14
CA TYR A 50 -8.00 2.52 23.15
C TYR A 50 -7.73 2.98 24.60
N GLY A 51 -6.80 3.91 24.80
CA GLY A 51 -6.35 4.36 26.12
C GLY A 51 -5.34 3.40 26.76
N ASP A 52 -4.67 3.85 27.83
CA ASP A 52 -3.53 3.14 28.43
C ASP A 52 -3.79 1.68 28.78
N LYS A 53 -4.85 1.39 29.55
CA LYS A 53 -5.11 0.04 30.07
C LYS A 53 -5.45 -0.95 28.94
N ASN A 54 -6.41 -0.59 28.10
CA ASN A 54 -6.85 -1.45 27.00
C ASN A 54 -5.79 -1.55 25.90
N GLY A 55 -5.14 -0.43 25.59
CA GLY A 55 -4.07 -0.38 24.61
C GLY A 55 -2.88 -1.26 24.98
N LYS A 56 -2.40 -1.20 26.24
CA LYS A 56 -1.33 -2.09 26.73
C LYS A 56 -1.73 -3.56 26.66
N ASN A 57 -2.98 -3.89 26.98
CA ASN A 57 -3.47 -5.27 26.89
C ASN A 57 -3.47 -5.80 25.45
N LEU A 58 -3.97 -5.00 24.51
CA LEU A 58 -3.97 -5.35 23.08
C LEU A 58 -2.55 -5.47 22.53
N GLU A 59 -1.68 -4.53 22.88
CA GLU A 59 -0.27 -4.55 22.47
C GLU A 59 0.46 -5.79 23.01
N ASN A 60 0.26 -6.15 24.29
CA ASN A 60 0.82 -7.36 24.88
C ASN A 60 0.29 -8.63 24.20
N LYS A 61 -0.99 -8.66 23.80
CA LYS A 61 -1.57 -9.78 23.05
C LYS A 61 -0.90 -9.91 21.67
N MET A 62 -0.74 -8.80 20.96
CA MET A 62 -0.06 -8.78 19.67
C MET A 62 1.38 -9.29 19.78
N TYR A 63 2.15 -8.88 20.81
CA TYR A 63 3.52 -9.39 21.00
C TYR A 63 3.56 -10.90 21.23
N LYS A 64 2.62 -11.45 22.00
CA LYS A 64 2.50 -12.90 22.19
C LYS A 64 2.18 -13.61 20.87
N ASN A 65 1.28 -13.05 20.06
CA ASN A 65 0.93 -13.61 18.75
C ASN A 65 2.13 -13.59 17.79
N ILE A 66 2.84 -12.46 17.70
CA ILE A 66 4.07 -12.33 16.89
C ILE A 66 5.10 -13.38 17.32
N LYS A 67 5.32 -13.54 18.62
CA LYS A 67 6.25 -14.54 19.13
C LYS A 67 5.84 -15.96 18.71
N ASN A 68 4.56 -16.31 18.88
CA ASN A 68 4.06 -17.63 18.48
C ASN A 68 4.25 -17.90 16.97
N ILE A 69 3.98 -16.89 16.12
CA ILE A 69 4.19 -16.98 14.67
C ILE A 69 5.66 -17.25 14.33
N LEU A 70 6.58 -16.54 15.00
CA LEU A 70 8.02 -16.74 14.83
C LEU A 70 8.48 -18.11 15.34
N ASP A 71 7.95 -18.57 16.48
CA ASP A 71 8.28 -19.87 17.07
C ASP A 71 7.83 -21.04 16.17
N ILE A 72 6.73 -20.90 15.43
CA ILE A 72 6.27 -21.87 14.41
C ILE A 72 7.18 -21.84 13.16
N GLY A 73 7.92 -20.75 12.94
CA GLY A 73 8.77 -20.57 11.76
C GLY A 73 8.05 -19.97 10.56
N ILE A 74 6.92 -19.29 10.76
CA ILE A 74 6.20 -18.58 9.70
C ILE A 74 6.93 -17.28 9.32
N SER A 75 7.07 -17.04 8.02
CA SER A 75 7.59 -15.77 7.50
C SER A 75 6.69 -14.60 7.89
N LEU A 76 7.29 -13.57 8.49
CA LEU A 76 6.56 -12.43 9.05
C LEU A 76 7.18 -11.09 8.64
N GLU A 77 6.31 -10.16 8.28
CA GLU A 77 6.57 -8.74 8.04
C GLU A 77 5.66 -7.89 8.93
N ILE A 78 6.13 -6.70 9.30
CA ILE A 78 5.34 -5.74 10.05
C ILE A 78 5.07 -4.52 9.18
N CYS A 79 3.80 -4.21 8.98
CA CYS A 79 3.36 -2.98 8.36
C CYS A 79 3.02 -1.96 9.46
N VAL A 80 3.83 -0.91 9.59
CA VAL A 80 3.55 0.18 10.52
C VAL A 80 2.77 1.26 9.79
N LEU A 81 1.56 1.54 10.26
CA LEU A 81 0.79 2.70 9.80
C LEU A 81 1.29 3.95 10.53
N VAL A 82 2.03 4.79 9.80
CA VAL A 82 2.66 5.97 10.39
C VAL A 82 1.74 7.19 10.30
N ASP A 83 1.69 7.95 11.40
CA ASP A 83 1.13 9.30 11.48
C ASP A 83 2.12 10.23 12.21
N ARG A 84 1.87 11.56 12.20
CA ARG A 84 2.77 12.59 12.78
C ARG A 84 3.19 12.34 14.25
N LYS A 85 2.48 11.49 14.98
CA LYS A 85 2.69 11.26 16.43
C LYS A 85 3.25 9.87 16.74
N ASN A 86 3.43 9.02 15.74
CA ASN A 86 3.69 7.58 15.93
C ASN A 86 5.13 7.15 15.55
N ASP A 87 6.06 8.09 15.31
CA ASP A 87 7.46 7.81 14.94
C ASP A 87 8.18 6.88 15.93
N LYS A 88 7.78 6.90 17.21
CA LYS A 88 8.31 6.02 18.25
C LYS A 88 7.97 4.53 18.01
N LEU A 89 6.88 4.21 17.30
CA LEU A 89 6.51 2.83 16.98
C LEU A 89 7.52 2.21 16.02
N LEU A 90 7.98 2.98 15.03
CA LEU A 90 8.93 2.46 14.02
C LEU A 90 10.20 1.93 14.68
N HIS A 91 10.80 2.72 15.59
CA HIS A 91 11.97 2.28 16.34
C HIS A 91 11.66 1.03 17.19
N LYS A 92 10.49 0.99 17.84
CA LYS A 92 10.10 -0.12 18.71
C LYS A 92 10.03 -1.45 17.94
N TYR A 93 9.38 -1.47 16.78
CA TYR A 93 9.25 -2.70 15.99
C TYR A 93 10.54 -3.06 15.25
N ASN A 94 11.38 -2.09 14.91
CA ASN A 94 12.66 -2.37 14.24
C ASN A 94 13.62 -3.14 15.16
N THR A 95 13.50 -2.96 16.47
CA THR A 95 14.22 -3.77 17.46
C THR A 95 13.74 -5.23 17.48
N ILE A 96 12.48 -5.50 17.12
CA ILE A 96 11.86 -6.83 17.20
C ILE A 96 12.09 -7.60 15.90
N LEU A 97 11.87 -6.95 14.76
CA LEU A 97 12.05 -7.52 13.43
C LEU A 97 12.92 -6.59 12.57
N PRO A 98 14.25 -6.62 12.76
CA PRO A 98 15.14 -5.77 11.99
C PRO A 98 15.03 -6.08 10.50
N ASN A 99 14.91 -5.03 9.68
CA ASN A 99 14.83 -5.11 8.22
C ASN A 99 13.59 -5.85 7.66
N LYS A 100 12.57 -6.15 8.48
CA LYS A 100 11.28 -6.72 8.02
C LYS A 100 10.09 -5.79 8.25
N ILE A 101 10.34 -4.49 8.17
CA ILE A 101 9.33 -3.46 8.38
C ILE A 101 8.97 -2.82 7.06
N GLU A 102 7.69 -2.93 6.72
CA GLU A 102 7.03 -2.10 5.73
C GLU A 102 6.44 -0.87 6.43
N ILE A 103 6.66 0.30 5.83
CA ILE A 103 6.09 1.56 6.30
C ILE A 103 4.94 1.90 5.37
N ALA A 104 3.73 1.98 5.91
CA ALA A 104 2.57 2.45 5.18
C ALA A 104 2.18 3.86 5.67
N GLU A 105 2.04 4.78 4.71
CA GLU A 105 1.50 6.11 4.97
C GLU A 105 -0.01 6.06 5.09
N SER A 106 -0.55 6.71 6.13
CA SER A 106 -1.99 6.92 6.26
C SER A 106 -2.42 8.18 5.50
N TYR A 107 -3.40 8.04 4.62
CA TYR A 107 -4.06 9.17 3.94
C TYR A 107 -5.43 9.37 4.57
N LYS A 108 -5.68 10.53 5.17
CA LYS A 108 -7.01 10.87 5.69
C LYS A 108 -7.74 11.77 4.70
N LEU A 109 -8.90 11.29 4.26
CA LEU A 109 -9.83 12.06 3.44
C LEU A 109 -10.75 12.87 4.34
N ILE A 110 -10.63 14.19 4.28
CA ILE A 110 -11.54 15.13 4.94
C ILE A 110 -12.01 16.12 3.88
N ASN A 111 -13.32 16.23 3.64
CA ASN A 111 -13.90 17.21 2.71
C ASN A 111 -13.24 17.24 1.31
N ASN A 112 -12.96 16.07 0.72
CA ASN A 112 -12.24 15.91 -0.56
C ASN A 112 -10.82 16.53 -0.59
N GLN A 113 -10.22 16.75 0.57
CA GLN A 113 -8.80 17.09 0.68
C GLN A 113 -8.03 15.86 1.19
N ILE A 114 -6.92 15.55 0.51
CA ILE A 114 -6.00 14.52 0.98
C ILE A 114 -5.07 15.17 2.00
N ASN A 115 -5.25 14.82 3.28
CA ASN A 115 -4.23 15.09 4.28
C ASN A 115 -3.22 13.93 4.24
N GLN A 116 -2.11 14.14 3.54
CA GLN A 116 -0.96 13.24 3.61
C GLN A 116 -0.19 13.53 4.89
N TYR A 117 -0.06 12.51 5.74
CA TYR A 117 0.80 12.60 6.91
C TYR A 117 2.20 12.12 6.52
N TYR A 118 3.07 13.06 6.18
CA TYR A 118 4.49 12.78 5.98
C TYR A 118 5.16 12.54 7.34
N CYS A 119 5.69 11.34 7.55
CA CYS A 119 6.57 11.09 8.68
C CYS A 119 7.96 11.65 8.36
N LYS A 120 8.37 12.71 9.05
CA LYS A 120 9.71 13.32 8.87
C LYS A 120 10.84 12.37 9.24
N SER A 121 10.58 11.39 10.11
CA SER A 121 11.57 10.43 10.60
C SER A 121 11.87 9.30 9.60
N ILE A 122 11.18 9.28 8.46
CA ILE A 122 11.38 8.28 7.41
C ILE A 122 11.98 9.02 6.21
N GLU A 123 13.31 8.98 6.13
CA GLU A 123 13.97 9.29 4.87
C GLU A 123 13.51 8.27 3.83
N LYS A 124 12.59 8.68 2.97
CA LYS A 124 12.18 7.89 1.82
C LYS A 124 13.37 7.83 0.86
N LYS A 125 14.24 6.84 1.03
CA LYS A 125 15.28 6.55 0.04
C LYS A 125 14.56 6.31 -1.28
N LEU A 126 14.85 7.16 -2.26
CA LEU A 126 14.42 6.92 -3.63
C LEU A 126 15.09 5.63 -4.08
N ASP A 127 14.31 4.56 -4.15
CA ASP A 127 14.75 3.29 -4.70
C ASP A 127 14.94 3.44 -6.21
N PHE A 128 16.16 3.80 -6.60
CA PHE A 128 16.58 3.99 -7.98
C PHE A 128 17.18 2.69 -8.51
N ASN A 129 16.55 2.19 -9.57
CA ASN A 129 17.05 1.09 -10.38
C ASN A 129 16.85 1.46 -11.86
N ALA A 130 17.86 1.22 -12.70
CA ALA A 130 17.79 1.48 -14.14
C ALA A 130 16.60 0.76 -14.81
N ASP A 131 16.32 -0.48 -14.44
CA ASP A 131 15.18 -1.24 -14.97
C ASP A 131 13.86 -0.59 -14.61
N LYS A 132 13.73 -0.12 -13.35
CA LYS A 132 12.56 0.62 -12.88
C LYS A 132 12.40 1.92 -13.67
N TYR A 133 13.49 2.66 -13.90
CA TYR A 133 13.49 3.88 -14.71
C TYR A 133 12.97 3.60 -16.12
N PHE A 134 13.59 2.66 -16.86
CA PHE A 134 13.20 2.36 -18.23
C PHE A 134 11.78 1.78 -18.32
N ARG A 135 11.36 0.95 -17.37
CA ARG A 135 9.98 0.47 -17.27
C ARG A 135 8.99 1.62 -17.12
N ASN A 136 9.29 2.59 -16.25
CA ASN A 136 8.43 3.74 -15.99
C ASN A 136 8.31 4.70 -17.19
N THR A 137 9.19 4.61 -18.18
CA THR A 137 9.03 5.32 -19.46
C THR A 137 7.89 4.77 -20.32
N LYS A 138 7.58 3.47 -20.16
CA LYS A 138 6.60 2.72 -20.97
C LYS A 138 5.30 2.43 -20.22
N TYR A 139 5.39 2.24 -18.91
CA TYR A 139 4.29 1.80 -18.07
C TYR A 139 4.11 2.68 -16.83
N ASN A 140 2.91 2.68 -16.27
CA ASN A 140 2.61 3.36 -15.02
C ASN A 140 3.46 2.76 -13.88
N SER A 141 4.16 3.61 -13.13
CA SER A 141 5.14 3.16 -12.13
C SER A 141 4.53 2.42 -10.93
N CYS A 142 3.23 2.61 -10.67
CA CYS A 142 2.53 1.96 -9.57
C CYS A 142 1.57 0.86 -10.04
N LEU A 143 0.83 1.06 -11.13
CA LEU A 143 -0.27 0.18 -11.53
C LEU A 143 0.16 -1.01 -12.39
N PHE A 144 1.30 -0.89 -13.09
CA PHE A 144 1.76 -1.94 -14.00
C PHE A 144 1.97 -3.27 -13.28
N GLY A 145 1.46 -4.35 -13.87
CA GLY A 145 1.53 -5.70 -13.30
C GLY A 145 0.53 -5.99 -12.19
N LYS A 146 -0.30 -5.02 -11.78
CA LYS A 146 -1.25 -5.19 -10.67
C LYS A 146 -2.68 -5.42 -11.14
N LEU A 147 -3.34 -6.35 -10.46
CA LEU A 147 -4.78 -6.58 -10.50
C LEU A 147 -5.30 -6.65 -9.06
N THR A 148 -6.53 -6.19 -8.86
CA THR A 148 -7.23 -6.30 -7.59
C THR A 148 -8.58 -6.95 -7.83
N PHE A 149 -8.93 -7.90 -6.97
CA PHE A 149 -10.18 -8.64 -7.01
C PHE A 149 -11.00 -8.29 -5.78
N THR A 150 -12.29 -7.99 -5.96
CA THR A 150 -13.20 -7.73 -4.84
C THR A 150 -14.06 -8.97 -4.57
N PRO A 151 -14.55 -9.22 -3.34
CA PRO A 151 -15.45 -10.35 -3.08
C PRO A 151 -16.74 -10.36 -3.92
N ASN A 152 -17.11 -9.23 -4.53
CA ASN A 152 -18.34 -9.12 -5.33
C ASN A 152 -18.19 -9.67 -6.75
N GLY A 153 -16.97 -9.97 -7.21
CA GLY A 153 -16.70 -10.32 -8.60
C GLY A 153 -15.82 -9.32 -9.34
N ASP A 154 -15.63 -8.11 -8.82
CA ASP A 154 -15.06 -7.01 -9.61
C ASP A 154 -13.54 -7.11 -9.73
N ILE A 155 -13.01 -6.69 -10.87
CA ILE A 155 -11.58 -6.55 -11.13
C ILE A 155 -11.22 -5.06 -11.34
N SER A 156 -10.20 -4.59 -10.65
CA SER A 156 -9.56 -3.28 -10.83
C SER A 156 -8.03 -3.41 -10.89
N VAL A 157 -7.29 -2.31 -11.03
CA VAL A 157 -5.80 -2.29 -10.95
C VAL A 157 -5.26 -1.85 -9.59
N CYS A 158 -6.14 -1.43 -8.69
CA CYS A 158 -5.77 -0.85 -7.41
C CYS A 158 -6.91 -0.98 -6.41
N PRO A 159 -6.65 -1.34 -5.13
CA PRO A 159 -7.68 -1.49 -4.11
C PRO A 159 -8.52 -0.23 -3.85
N VAL A 160 -7.94 0.95 -4.06
CA VAL A 160 -8.64 2.23 -3.88
C VAL A 160 -9.29 2.73 -5.17
N SER A 161 -9.10 2.04 -6.31
CA SER A 161 -9.76 2.39 -7.56
C SER A 161 -11.25 2.09 -7.50
N ASN A 162 -12.07 3.09 -7.85
CA ASN A 162 -13.49 2.89 -8.14
C ASN A 162 -13.75 2.46 -9.59
N ARG A 163 -12.71 2.43 -10.43
CA ARG A 163 -12.80 2.02 -11.83
C ARG A 163 -12.70 0.50 -11.95
N ILE A 164 -13.82 -0.12 -12.30
CA ILE A 164 -13.93 -1.56 -12.60
C ILE A 164 -13.54 -1.78 -14.07
N ILE A 165 -12.63 -2.73 -14.31
CA ILE A 165 -12.11 -3.06 -15.66
C ILE A 165 -12.48 -4.47 -16.12
N GLY A 166 -13.13 -5.26 -15.26
CA GLY A 166 -13.66 -6.58 -15.59
C GLY A 166 -14.33 -7.23 -14.40
N THR A 167 -14.71 -8.48 -14.57
CA THR A 167 -15.27 -9.35 -13.54
C THR A 167 -14.65 -10.73 -13.64
N TYR A 168 -14.25 -11.32 -12.51
CA TYR A 168 -13.69 -12.68 -12.54
C TYR A 168 -14.76 -13.76 -12.67
N LYS A 169 -16.05 -13.40 -12.55
CA LYS A 169 -17.18 -14.29 -12.86
C LYS A 169 -17.21 -14.70 -14.34
N GLU A 170 -16.69 -13.83 -15.21
CA GLU A 170 -16.52 -14.07 -16.65
C GLU A 170 -15.07 -14.47 -17.00
N GLY A 171 -14.23 -14.70 -15.97
CA GLY A 171 -12.81 -15.01 -16.08
C GLY A 171 -11.89 -13.84 -15.74
N TRP A 172 -10.79 -14.13 -15.04
CA TRP A 172 -9.82 -13.11 -14.59
C TRP A 172 -9.14 -12.36 -15.74
N LYS A 173 -9.12 -12.96 -16.95
CA LYS A 173 -8.51 -12.38 -18.16
C LYS A 173 -9.40 -11.33 -18.85
N THR A 174 -10.61 -11.07 -18.35
CA THR A 174 -11.55 -10.10 -18.94
C THR A 174 -10.93 -8.71 -19.19
N PRO A 175 -10.10 -8.13 -18.30
CA PRO A 175 -9.54 -6.80 -18.53
C PRO A 175 -8.47 -6.75 -19.64
N PHE A 176 -7.85 -7.89 -19.95
CA PHE A 176 -6.89 -8.00 -21.05
C PHE A 176 -7.61 -8.10 -22.38
N ARG A 177 -8.66 -8.94 -22.45
CA ARG A 177 -9.45 -9.15 -23.68
C ARG A 177 -10.15 -7.89 -24.15
N ASN A 178 -10.60 -7.04 -23.22
CA ASN A 178 -11.28 -5.80 -23.53
C ASN A 178 -10.35 -4.58 -23.65
N GLY A 179 -9.03 -4.76 -23.49
CA GLY A 179 -8.02 -3.71 -23.60
C GLY A 179 -8.02 -2.65 -22.48
N LYS A 180 -8.95 -2.71 -21.51
CA LYS A 180 -9.05 -1.71 -20.43
C LYS A 180 -7.83 -1.72 -19.50
N ILE A 181 -7.17 -2.87 -19.38
CA ILE A 181 -5.96 -2.97 -18.55
C ILE A 181 -4.80 -2.18 -19.15
N ASP A 182 -4.59 -2.24 -20.46
CA ASP A 182 -3.52 -1.53 -21.17
C ASP A 182 -3.68 -0.02 -21.02
N GLU A 183 -4.90 0.50 -21.06
CA GLU A 183 -5.18 1.93 -20.86
C GLU A 183 -4.63 2.42 -19.51
N LEU A 184 -4.75 1.62 -18.45
CA LEU A 184 -4.28 1.98 -17.11
C LEU A 184 -2.79 1.68 -16.92
N TRP A 185 -2.34 0.52 -17.39
CA TRP A 185 -0.95 0.09 -17.28
C TRP A 185 0.01 0.94 -18.13
N ARG A 186 -0.44 1.51 -19.24
CA ARG A 186 0.38 2.39 -20.11
C ARG A 186 0.20 3.88 -19.81
N LYS A 187 -0.66 4.25 -18.86
CA LYS A 187 -0.84 5.65 -18.43
C LYS A 187 0.33 6.11 -17.58
N THR A 188 1.45 6.41 -18.25
CA THR A 188 2.65 6.96 -17.61
C THR A 188 2.48 8.42 -17.22
N LYS A 189 3.43 8.95 -16.44
CA LYS A 189 3.49 10.37 -16.05
C LYS A 189 3.62 11.34 -17.23
N ASN A 190 3.94 10.87 -18.44
CA ASN A 190 3.86 11.71 -19.66
C ASN A 190 2.43 12.16 -20.01
N HIS A 191 1.42 11.45 -19.50
CA HIS A 191 -0.01 11.77 -19.72
C HIS A 191 -0.59 12.69 -18.65
N VAL A 192 0.22 13.13 -17.69
CA VAL A 192 -0.21 14.02 -16.60
C VAL A 192 0.42 15.39 -16.84
N SER A 193 -0.41 16.43 -16.94
CA SER A 193 0.04 17.79 -17.32
C SER A 193 1.24 18.26 -16.51
N LYS A 194 1.11 18.24 -15.17
CA LYS A 194 2.19 18.61 -14.23
C LYS A 194 3.42 17.69 -14.33
N CYS A 195 3.24 16.38 -14.55
CA CYS A 195 4.37 15.45 -14.54
C CYS A 195 5.09 15.33 -15.89
N LYS A 196 4.49 15.74 -17.01
CA LYS A 196 5.07 15.57 -18.34
C LYS A 196 6.40 16.32 -18.49
N SER A 197 6.51 17.50 -17.89
CA SER A 197 7.73 18.32 -17.83
C SER A 197 8.61 18.06 -16.60
N CYS A 198 8.19 17.20 -15.67
CA CYS A 198 8.94 16.91 -14.46
C CYS A 198 10.16 16.01 -14.74
N GLU A 199 11.32 16.46 -14.31
CA GLU A 199 12.60 15.75 -14.28
C GLU A 199 12.57 14.48 -13.43
N TYR A 200 11.69 14.40 -12.43
CA TYR A 200 11.55 13.23 -11.55
C TYR A 200 10.54 12.20 -12.05
N LYS A 201 9.89 12.41 -13.20
CA LYS A 201 8.72 11.61 -13.62
C LYS A 201 8.96 10.10 -13.76
N TYR A 202 10.20 9.65 -13.95
CA TYR A 202 10.49 8.22 -14.06
C TYR A 202 11.05 7.59 -12.78
N ILE A 203 11.37 8.40 -11.78
CA ILE A 203 11.88 7.92 -10.47
C ILE A 203 10.88 8.14 -9.33
N CYS A 204 9.93 9.05 -9.50
CA CYS A 204 8.90 9.34 -8.52
C CYS A 204 7.83 8.23 -8.52
N GLU A 205 7.33 7.87 -7.33
CA GLU A 205 6.20 6.96 -7.17
C GLU A 205 4.90 7.61 -7.63
N ASP A 206 3.96 6.81 -8.14
CA ASP A 206 2.66 7.31 -8.64
C ASP A 206 1.51 6.84 -7.74
N CYS A 207 0.69 7.78 -7.29
CA CYS A 207 -0.57 7.48 -6.60
C CYS A 207 -1.75 8.17 -7.28
N SER A 208 -1.67 8.37 -8.61
CA SER A 208 -2.72 9.02 -9.42
C SER A 208 -4.12 8.46 -9.20
N ILE A 209 -4.28 7.16 -8.91
CA ILE A 209 -5.60 6.57 -8.64
C ILE A 209 -6.20 7.13 -7.34
N LEU A 210 -5.39 7.33 -6.31
CA LEU A 210 -5.85 7.96 -5.07
C LEU A 210 -6.27 9.41 -5.35
N GLU A 211 -5.49 10.15 -6.14
CA GLU A 211 -5.82 11.53 -6.50
C GLU A 211 -7.13 11.60 -7.30
N LEU A 212 -7.33 10.70 -8.28
CA LEU A 212 -8.57 10.61 -9.06
C LEU A 212 -9.79 10.24 -8.21
N ALA A 213 -9.61 9.37 -7.22
CA ALA A 213 -10.69 8.98 -6.32
C ALA A 213 -11.21 10.16 -5.48
N VAL A 214 -10.40 11.22 -5.35
CA VAL A 214 -10.65 12.34 -4.45
C VAL A 214 -11.02 13.61 -5.23
N ASP A 215 -10.44 13.82 -6.41
CA ASP A 215 -10.72 14.96 -7.30
C ASP A 215 -11.81 14.63 -8.36
N ASN A 216 -12.80 13.78 -8.03
CA ASN A 216 -13.91 13.42 -8.94
C ASN A 216 -13.45 12.98 -10.35
N ASN A 217 -12.40 12.16 -10.43
CA ASN A 217 -11.75 11.72 -11.67
C ASN A 217 -11.09 12.83 -12.52
N LYS A 218 -10.93 14.03 -11.98
CA LYS A 218 -10.05 15.04 -12.59
C LYS A 218 -8.62 14.77 -12.07
N LEU A 219 -7.67 14.82 -12.98
CA LEU A 219 -6.24 14.72 -12.64
C LEU A 219 -5.60 16.10 -12.83
N SER A 220 -6.34 17.14 -12.41
CA SER A 220 -6.05 18.55 -12.70
C SER A 220 -4.67 18.93 -12.18
N ASP A 221 -4.44 18.58 -10.91
CA ASP A 221 -3.23 18.86 -10.17
C ASP A 221 -2.87 17.63 -9.33
N LYS A 222 -1.58 17.26 -9.35
CA LYS A 222 -1.07 16.21 -8.46
C LYS A 222 -1.21 16.68 -7.00
N LEU A 223 -2.33 16.35 -6.35
CA LEU A 223 -2.66 16.73 -4.97
C LEU A 223 -1.61 16.29 -3.96
N LEU A 224 -0.91 15.18 -4.23
CA LEU A 224 0.10 14.61 -3.33
C LEU A 224 1.52 15.11 -3.62
N CYS A 225 1.69 16.00 -4.61
CA CYS A 225 2.99 16.47 -5.04
C CYS A 225 3.06 17.99 -4.95
N ASN A 226 3.86 18.48 -4.02
CA ASN A 226 4.21 19.89 -3.82
C ASN A 226 5.40 20.35 -4.68
N TYR A 227 5.93 19.50 -5.56
CA TYR A 227 7.00 19.90 -6.47
C TYR A 227 6.49 20.70 -7.68
N ASN A 228 7.16 21.77 -8.07
CA ASN A 228 6.89 22.55 -9.26
C ASN A 228 8.02 22.39 -10.31
N PRO A 229 7.79 21.63 -11.40
CA PRO A 229 8.78 21.42 -12.45
C PRO A 229 9.21 22.68 -13.22
N SER A 230 8.36 23.70 -13.27
CA SER A 230 8.68 24.93 -14.00
C SER A 230 9.67 25.81 -13.24
N THR A 231 9.70 25.71 -11.91
CA THR A 231 10.57 26.51 -11.03
C THR A 231 11.70 25.70 -10.39
N GLY A 232 11.61 24.38 -10.41
CA GLY A 232 12.56 23.49 -9.75
C GLY A 232 12.42 23.46 -8.22
N LYS A 233 11.28 23.91 -7.67
CA LYS A 233 11.10 24.11 -6.23
C LYS A 233 10.00 23.24 -5.63
N TRP A 234 10.16 22.90 -4.37
CA TRP A 234 9.12 22.29 -3.54
C TRP A 234 8.38 23.39 -2.78
N ASP A 235 7.05 23.36 -2.81
CA ASP A 235 6.20 24.22 -2.00
C ASP A 235 6.12 23.66 -0.56
N ASP A 236 6.08 24.52 0.45
CA ASP A 236 6.00 24.13 1.88
C ASP A 236 4.62 23.60 2.30
#